data_AF-A0A7K4GW41-F1
#
_entry.id   AF-A0A7K4GW41-F1
#
_cell.length_a   1.000
_cell.length_b   1.000
_cell.length_c   1.000
_cell.angle_alpha   90.00
_cell.angle_beta   90.00
_cell.angle_gamma   90.00
#
_symmetry.space_group_name_H-M   'P 1'
#
loop_
_entity.id
_entity.type
_entity.pdbx_description
1 polymer ?
#
loop_
_entity_poly.entity_id
_entity_poly.type
_entity_poly.pdbx_seq_one_letter_code
_entity_poly.pdbx_strand_id
1 'polypeptide(L)'
;ELGVQFHISTQCNVSNSLSARFYEKLGAERLILARELSLEKIKEIKRNLTKSEIEIFIHGAMCTSISGRCYFSQDICGTEAKSANRGNCIQPCRRRWWVREESGTEYIYDGVRFMNSRDLCTIAYIPDLIKARVDAFKIEGRMRHPHYVEVVTKTYRVSIEDYYAGTFTKKKAGRWVTELKKVYNRGFTPGFYLKR
;
A
#
# COMPACT_ATOMS: atom_id res chain seq x y z
N GLU A 1 24.46 5.32 -17.77
CA GLU A 1 25.23 6.57 -17.96
C GLU A 1 25.45 7.32 -16.65
N LEU A 2 24.40 7.63 -15.87
CA LEU A 2 24.55 8.39 -14.61
C LEU A 2 24.75 7.53 -13.35
N GLY A 3 24.72 6.20 -13.44
CA GLY A 3 24.86 5.29 -12.29
C GLY A 3 23.71 5.38 -11.26
N VAL A 4 22.60 6.04 -11.62
CA VAL A 4 21.41 6.17 -10.77
C VAL A 4 20.54 4.93 -10.90
N GLN A 5 20.09 4.40 -9.76
CA GLN A 5 19.22 3.23 -9.75
C GLN A 5 17.89 3.52 -10.45
N PHE A 6 17.50 2.62 -11.37
CA PHE A 6 16.26 2.76 -12.11
C PHE A 6 15.13 1.97 -11.43
N HIS A 7 14.23 2.68 -10.74
CA HIS A 7 13.08 2.09 -10.06
C HIS A 7 11.76 2.47 -10.72
N ILE A 8 10.83 1.52 -10.79
CA ILE A 8 9.51 1.71 -11.39
C ILE A 8 8.48 2.06 -10.31
N SER A 9 7.94 3.26 -10.40
CA SER A 9 6.89 3.74 -9.49
C SER A 9 5.64 2.85 -9.54
N THR A 10 4.93 2.76 -8.41
CA THR A 10 3.59 2.15 -8.35
C THR A 10 2.62 2.79 -9.37
N GLN A 11 2.85 4.07 -9.71
CA GLN A 11 2.10 4.78 -10.76
C GLN A 11 2.35 4.24 -12.17
N CYS A 12 3.23 3.27 -12.40
CA CYS A 12 3.38 2.56 -13.68
C CYS A 12 2.44 1.35 -13.81
N ASN A 13 1.67 1.02 -12.76
CA ASN A 13 0.70 -0.07 -12.74
C ASN A 13 1.28 -1.45 -13.15
N VAL A 14 2.44 -1.80 -12.58
CA VAL A 14 3.03 -3.14 -12.77
C VAL A 14 2.14 -4.15 -12.03
N SER A 15 1.25 -4.79 -12.79
CA SER A 15 0.17 -5.64 -12.26
C SER A 15 0.16 -7.07 -12.82
N ASN A 16 1.11 -7.40 -13.70
CA ASN A 16 1.26 -8.73 -14.27
C ASN A 16 2.70 -8.99 -14.75
N SER A 17 3.02 -10.25 -15.00
CA SER A 17 4.35 -10.73 -15.40
C SER A 17 4.85 -10.11 -16.72
N LEU A 18 3.95 -9.79 -17.67
CA LEU A 18 4.31 -9.16 -18.94
C LEU A 18 4.85 -7.74 -18.71
N SER A 19 4.12 -6.93 -17.93
CA SER A 19 4.54 -5.56 -17.58
C SER A 19 5.83 -5.56 -16.75
N ALA A 20 5.98 -6.49 -15.81
CA ALA A 20 7.16 -6.60 -14.97
C ALA A 20 8.42 -6.92 -15.80
N ARG A 21 8.32 -7.92 -16.70
CA ARG A 21 9.41 -8.27 -17.61
C ARG A 21 9.75 -7.17 -18.60
N PHE A 22 8.77 -6.40 -19.06
CA PHE A 22 9.02 -5.26 -19.93
C PHE A 22 9.96 -4.27 -19.24
N TYR A 23 9.67 -3.87 -17.99
CA TYR A 23 10.53 -2.96 -17.25
C TYR A 23 11.88 -3.57 -16.84
N GLU A 24 11.93 -4.85 -16.48
CA GLU A 24 13.21 -5.54 -16.23
C GLU A 24 14.12 -5.49 -17.46
N LYS A 25 13.58 -5.72 -18.66
CA LYS A 25 14.34 -5.62 -19.93
C LYS A 25 14.85 -4.21 -20.23
N LEU A 26 14.13 -3.19 -19.77
CA LEU A 26 14.59 -1.79 -19.85
C LEU A 26 15.67 -1.47 -18.81
N GLY A 27 16.02 -2.41 -17.94
CA GLY A 27 17.06 -2.24 -16.92
C GLY A 27 16.54 -1.80 -15.55
N ALA A 28 15.25 -1.96 -15.25
CA ALA A 28 14.72 -1.61 -13.93
C ALA A 28 15.30 -2.52 -12.84
N GLU A 29 15.89 -1.94 -11.80
CA GLU A 29 16.43 -2.66 -10.65
C GLU A 29 15.34 -3.06 -9.65
N ARG A 30 14.31 -2.21 -9.49
CA ARG A 30 13.21 -2.46 -8.56
C ARG A 30 11.86 -2.07 -9.14
N LEU A 31 10.88 -2.93 -8.95
CA LEU A 31 9.51 -2.74 -9.38
C LEU A 31 8.60 -2.56 -8.16
N ILE A 32 8.06 -1.35 -7.96
CA ILE A 32 7.01 -1.12 -6.96
C ILE A 32 5.69 -1.60 -7.56
N LEU A 33 5.18 -2.73 -7.08
CA LEU A 33 4.01 -3.38 -7.67
C LEU A 33 2.71 -2.61 -7.41
N ALA A 34 1.70 -2.89 -8.24
CA ALA A 34 0.34 -2.42 -8.06
C ALA A 34 -0.24 -2.93 -6.72
N ARG A 35 -1.04 -2.09 -6.05
CA ARG A 35 -1.57 -2.35 -4.68
C ARG A 35 -2.82 -3.24 -4.66
N GLU A 36 -3.40 -3.44 -5.83
CA GLU A 36 -4.59 -4.23 -6.13
C GLU A 36 -4.28 -5.69 -6.51
N LEU A 37 -3.05 -6.13 -6.28
CA LEU A 37 -2.64 -7.51 -6.53
C LEU A 37 -2.99 -8.45 -5.37
N SER A 38 -3.22 -9.71 -5.69
CA SER A 38 -3.23 -10.79 -4.70
C SER A 38 -1.81 -11.30 -4.45
N LEU A 39 -1.59 -11.97 -3.31
CA LEU A 39 -0.30 -12.59 -3.01
C LEU A 39 0.12 -13.62 -4.08
N GLU A 40 -0.84 -14.35 -4.64
CA GLU A 40 -0.57 -15.30 -5.73
C GLU A 40 -0.07 -14.61 -7.01
N LYS A 41 -0.65 -13.46 -7.37
CA LYS A 41 -0.14 -12.65 -8.50
C LYS A 41 1.25 -12.09 -8.23
N ILE A 42 1.53 -11.69 -6.99
CA ILE A 42 2.88 -11.22 -6.59
C ILE A 42 3.90 -12.35 -6.78
N LYS A 43 3.59 -13.57 -6.32
CA LYS A 43 4.45 -14.75 -6.53
C LYS A 43 4.63 -15.07 -8.01
N GLU A 44 3.58 -14.97 -8.81
CA GLU A 44 3.65 -15.18 -10.26
C GLU A 44 4.61 -14.18 -10.92
N ILE A 45 4.48 -12.89 -10.60
CA ILE A 45 5.37 -11.83 -11.09
C ILE A 45 6.81 -12.13 -10.70
N LYS A 46 7.07 -12.41 -9.41
CA LYS A 46 8.44 -12.66 -8.92
C LYS A 46 9.08 -13.88 -9.58
N ARG A 47 8.32 -14.95 -9.86
CA ARG A 47 8.82 -16.13 -10.59
C ARG A 47 9.22 -15.85 -12.03
N ASN A 48 8.68 -14.80 -12.63
CA ASN A 48 8.96 -14.40 -14.02
C ASN A 48 10.03 -13.32 -14.13
N LEU A 49 10.58 -12.84 -13.00
CA LEU A 49 11.71 -11.91 -12.95
C LEU A 49 13.00 -12.69 -12.75
N THR A 50 14.07 -12.18 -13.34
CA THR A 50 15.40 -12.81 -13.29
C THR A 50 16.38 -12.03 -12.42
N LYS A 51 16.20 -10.71 -12.33
CA LYS A 51 17.13 -9.79 -11.67
C LYS A 51 16.41 -8.74 -10.83
N SER A 52 15.29 -8.20 -11.29
CA SER A 52 14.63 -7.09 -10.60
C SER A 52 14.08 -7.50 -9.24
N GLU A 53 14.23 -6.60 -8.28
CA GLU A 53 13.56 -6.66 -6.99
C GLU A 53 12.09 -6.24 -7.11
N ILE A 54 11.25 -6.73 -6.21
CA ILE A 54 9.88 -6.29 -6.04
C ILE A 54 9.70 -5.59 -4.69
N GLU A 55 8.96 -4.49 -4.72
CA GLU A 55 8.57 -3.73 -3.55
C GLU A 55 7.05 -3.63 -3.48
N ILE A 56 6.48 -3.82 -2.30
CA ILE A 56 5.03 -3.69 -2.08
C ILE A 56 4.74 -2.82 -0.87
N PHE A 57 3.58 -2.17 -0.86
CA PHE A 57 3.09 -1.50 0.34
C PHE A 57 2.63 -2.53 1.38
N ILE A 58 2.94 -2.29 2.65
CA ILE A 58 2.54 -3.17 3.77
C ILE A 58 1.71 -2.44 4.83
N HIS A 59 1.77 -1.10 4.85
CA HIS A 59 1.06 -0.32 5.85
C HIS A 59 0.67 1.09 5.38
N GLY A 60 -0.45 1.58 5.88
CA GLY A 60 -0.89 2.97 5.77
C GLY A 60 -2.01 3.19 4.74
N ALA A 61 -2.17 4.44 4.31
CA ALA A 61 -3.36 4.85 3.54
C ALA A 61 -3.39 4.21 2.14
N MET A 62 -4.46 3.46 1.86
CA MET A 62 -4.74 2.94 0.52
C MET A 62 -5.52 3.97 -0.30
N CYS A 63 -5.04 4.26 -1.51
CA CYS A 63 -5.79 5.12 -2.42
C CYS A 63 -7.04 4.39 -2.93
N THR A 64 -8.11 5.13 -3.20
CA THR A 64 -9.30 4.58 -3.85
C THR A 64 -9.08 4.32 -5.34
N SER A 65 -8.12 5.02 -5.96
CA SER A 65 -7.80 4.89 -7.37
C SER A 65 -6.73 3.81 -7.61
N ILE A 66 -6.90 3.07 -8.70
CA ILE A 66 -6.00 2.01 -9.17
C ILE A 66 -4.58 2.57 -9.30
N SER A 67 -3.61 1.89 -8.69
CA SER A 67 -2.18 2.25 -8.76
C SER A 67 -1.86 3.71 -8.37
N GLY A 68 -2.69 4.33 -7.52
CA GLY A 68 -2.42 5.66 -6.95
C GLY A 68 -2.53 6.84 -7.92
N ARG A 69 -3.03 6.63 -9.15
CA ARG A 69 -3.33 7.70 -10.10
C ARG A 69 -4.68 8.34 -9.74
N CYS A 70 -4.66 9.39 -8.95
CA CYS A 70 -5.88 9.96 -8.36
C CYS A 70 -5.97 11.48 -8.56
N TYR A 71 -7.05 11.92 -9.17
CA TYR A 71 -7.38 13.33 -9.38
C TYR A 71 -8.39 13.89 -8.37
N PHE A 72 -9.04 13.02 -7.60
CA PHE A 72 -10.14 13.42 -6.72
C PHE A 72 -9.81 14.58 -5.76
N SER A 73 -8.58 14.62 -5.24
CA SER A 73 -8.11 15.69 -4.35
C SER A 73 -7.95 17.04 -5.04
N GLN A 74 -7.39 17.07 -6.24
CA GLN A 74 -7.24 18.34 -6.98
C GLN A 74 -8.59 18.85 -7.47
N ASP A 75 -9.48 17.94 -7.91
CA ASP A 75 -10.77 18.30 -8.49
C ASP A 75 -11.67 18.92 -7.42
N ILE A 76 -11.75 18.32 -6.23
CA ILE A 76 -12.50 18.88 -5.09
C ILE A 76 -11.91 20.21 -4.61
N CYS A 77 -10.60 20.42 -4.72
CA CYS A 77 -9.99 21.68 -4.32
C CYS A 77 -10.01 22.74 -5.42
N GLY A 78 -10.37 22.39 -6.66
CA GLY A 78 -10.22 23.26 -7.83
C GLY A 78 -8.77 23.64 -8.14
N THR A 79 -7.78 22.85 -7.71
CA THR A 79 -6.36 23.19 -7.92
C THR A 79 -5.43 21.97 -7.96
N GLU A 80 -4.54 21.95 -8.95
CA GLU A 80 -3.47 20.95 -9.08
C GLU A 80 -2.50 20.95 -7.90
N ALA A 81 -2.42 22.07 -7.15
CA ALA A 81 -1.59 22.16 -5.96
C ALA A 81 -1.96 21.11 -4.89
N LYS A 82 -3.19 20.57 -4.92
CA LYS A 82 -3.67 19.50 -4.04
C LYS A 82 -3.74 18.13 -4.71
N SER A 83 -3.04 17.94 -5.83
CA SER A 83 -3.04 16.67 -6.57
C SER A 83 -2.35 15.55 -5.78
N ALA A 84 -2.97 14.37 -5.76
CA ALA A 84 -2.37 13.18 -5.17
C ALA A 84 -1.17 12.67 -5.98
N ASN A 85 -1.17 12.91 -7.29
CA ASN A 85 -0.08 12.56 -8.20
C ASN A 85 1.16 13.44 -7.98
N ARG A 86 1.00 14.59 -7.32
CA ARG A 86 2.07 15.49 -6.87
C ARG A 86 2.38 15.34 -5.37
N GLY A 87 1.74 14.36 -4.75
CA GLY A 87 1.94 14.02 -3.35
C GLY A 87 1.29 14.93 -2.31
N ASN A 88 0.39 15.82 -2.71
CA ASN A 88 -0.25 16.80 -1.83
C ASN A 88 -1.75 16.53 -1.60
N CYS A 89 -2.13 15.24 -1.56
CA CYS A 89 -3.52 14.81 -1.42
C CYS A 89 -4.12 15.15 -0.04
N ILE A 90 -5.29 15.80 -0.02
CA ILE A 90 -6.05 16.08 1.22
C ILE A 90 -6.93 14.91 1.69
N GLN A 91 -6.83 13.76 1.00
CA GLN A 91 -7.54 12.51 1.28
C GLN A 91 -9.08 12.66 1.32
N PRO A 92 -9.74 13.23 0.27
CA PRO A 92 -11.19 13.43 0.28
C PRO A 92 -11.98 12.13 0.28
N CYS A 93 -11.46 11.07 -0.35
CA CYS A 93 -12.01 9.71 -0.33
C CYS A 93 -12.13 9.09 1.07
N ARG A 94 -11.49 9.72 2.06
CA ARG A 94 -11.51 9.30 3.44
C ARG A 94 -12.52 10.11 4.27
N ARG A 95 -13.21 11.10 3.72
CA ARG A 95 -14.22 11.88 4.47
C ARG A 95 -15.58 11.18 4.48
N ARG A 96 -16.47 11.62 5.36
CA ARG A 96 -17.90 11.30 5.26
C ARG A 96 -18.52 12.22 4.24
N TRP A 97 -19.45 11.70 3.45
CA TRP A 97 -20.11 12.43 2.38
C TRP A 97 -21.62 12.22 2.48
N TRP A 98 -22.39 13.28 2.25
CA TRP A 98 -23.77 13.13 1.78
C TRP A 98 -23.70 12.94 0.27
N VAL A 99 -24.24 11.83 -0.21
CA VAL A 99 -24.30 11.51 -1.63
C VAL A 99 -25.76 11.55 -2.05
N ARG A 100 -26.06 12.37 -3.04
CA ARG A 100 -27.40 12.52 -3.59
C ARG A 100 -27.40 11.99 -5.02
N GLU A 101 -28.28 11.03 -5.28
CA GLU A 101 -28.55 10.57 -6.64
C GLU A 101 -29.36 11.60 -7.42
N GLU A 102 -29.31 11.54 -8.76
CA GLU A 102 -30.13 12.39 -9.62
C GLU A 102 -31.65 12.19 -9.38
N SER A 103 -32.05 10.99 -8.97
CA SER A 103 -33.40 10.65 -8.52
C SER A 103 -33.85 11.43 -7.27
N GLY A 104 -32.91 12.09 -6.60
CA GLY A 104 -33.13 12.82 -5.36
C GLY A 104 -32.88 12.00 -4.09
N THR A 105 -32.62 10.69 -4.21
CA THR A 105 -32.32 9.83 -3.05
C THR A 105 -30.98 10.22 -2.41
N GLU A 106 -30.97 10.37 -1.09
CA GLU A 106 -29.78 10.73 -0.33
C GLU A 106 -29.25 9.55 0.50
N TYR A 107 -27.93 9.40 0.49
CA TYR A 107 -27.20 8.41 1.25
C TYR A 107 -26.14 9.10 2.09
N ILE A 108 -26.07 8.72 3.37
CA ILE A 108 -24.91 9.05 4.18
C ILE A 108 -23.83 8.02 3.88
N TYR A 109 -22.79 8.46 3.18
CA TYR A 109 -21.60 7.67 3.01
C TYR A 109 -20.72 7.76 4.24
N ASP A 110 -20.65 6.66 4.98
CA ASP A 110 -19.87 6.51 6.21
C ASP A 110 -18.35 6.44 6.00
N GLY A 111 -17.91 6.36 4.75
CA GLY A 111 -16.50 6.21 4.40
C GLY A 111 -16.11 4.78 4.02
N VAL A 112 -16.94 3.74 4.16
CA VAL A 112 -16.47 2.34 4.21
C VAL A 112 -16.77 1.51 2.97
N ARG A 113 -17.79 1.86 2.16
CA ARG A 113 -18.35 0.94 1.15
C ARG A 113 -17.83 1.09 -0.29
N PHE A 114 -17.64 2.30 -0.83
CA PHE A 114 -17.22 2.50 -2.23
C PHE A 114 -15.98 3.39 -2.42
N MET A 115 -15.52 4.08 -1.38
CA MET A 115 -14.26 4.83 -1.32
C MET A 115 -13.36 4.26 -0.21
N ASN A 116 -12.11 3.89 -0.52
CA ASN A 116 -11.19 3.24 0.43
C ASN A 116 -10.97 4.06 1.73
N SER A 117 -11.48 3.60 2.88
CA SER A 117 -11.26 4.25 4.18
C SER A 117 -10.24 3.59 5.10
N ARG A 118 -10.14 2.26 5.10
CA ARG A 118 -9.28 1.52 6.02
C ARG A 118 -7.82 1.57 5.58
N ASP A 119 -6.91 1.61 6.54
CA ASP A 119 -5.48 1.53 6.28
C ASP A 119 -5.07 0.09 5.99
N LEU A 120 -4.12 -0.07 5.05
CA LEU A 120 -3.44 -1.33 4.86
C LEU A 120 -2.69 -1.70 6.13
N CYS A 121 -2.77 -2.95 6.54
CA CYS A 121 -1.93 -3.51 7.59
C CYS A 121 -1.74 -5.00 7.36
N THR A 122 -0.50 -5.39 7.05
CA THR A 122 -0.14 -6.77 6.73
C THR A 122 0.79 -7.39 7.77
N ILE A 123 0.91 -6.78 8.95
CA ILE A 123 1.83 -7.20 10.02
C ILE A 123 1.67 -8.68 10.41
N ALA A 124 0.44 -9.19 10.41
CA ALA A 124 0.14 -10.59 10.73
C ALA A 124 0.56 -11.58 9.64
N TYR A 125 0.91 -11.08 8.45
CA TYR A 125 1.18 -11.85 7.23
C TYR A 125 2.61 -11.65 6.73
N ILE A 126 3.48 -11.05 7.54
CA ILE A 126 4.91 -10.91 7.23
C ILE A 126 5.54 -12.24 6.81
N PRO A 127 5.27 -13.39 7.47
CA PRO A 127 5.78 -14.68 7.01
C PRO A 127 5.36 -15.01 5.57
N ASP A 128 4.10 -14.74 5.20
CA ASP A 128 3.58 -15.02 3.86
C ASP A 128 4.22 -14.12 2.80
N LEU A 129 4.44 -12.84 3.14
CA LEU A 129 5.10 -11.87 2.27
C LEU A 129 6.57 -12.21 2.02
N ILE A 130 7.30 -12.62 3.06
CA ILE A 130 8.70 -13.05 2.93
C ILE A 130 8.79 -14.34 2.12
N LYS A 131 7.91 -15.32 2.36
CA LYS A 131 7.83 -16.56 1.57
C LYS A 131 7.47 -16.31 0.11
N ALA A 132 6.72 -15.25 -0.18
CA ALA A 132 6.45 -14.80 -1.55
C ALA A 132 7.66 -14.14 -2.25
N ARG A 133 8.82 -14.08 -1.57
CA ARG A 133 10.08 -13.50 -2.07
C ARG A 133 9.93 -12.02 -2.44
N VAL A 134 9.21 -11.26 -1.60
CA VAL A 134 9.20 -9.81 -1.67
C VAL A 134 10.52 -9.28 -1.11
N ASP A 135 11.20 -8.41 -1.86
CA ASP A 135 12.54 -7.92 -1.50
C ASP A 135 12.49 -6.67 -0.62
N ALA A 136 11.47 -5.81 -0.83
CA ALA A 136 11.32 -4.57 -0.07
C ALA A 136 9.87 -4.32 0.40
N PHE A 137 9.75 -3.84 1.63
CA PHE A 137 8.46 -3.47 2.24
C PHE A 137 8.34 -1.96 2.38
N LYS A 138 7.27 -1.41 1.80
CA LYS A 138 7.00 0.03 1.77
C LYS A 138 5.92 0.43 2.77
N ILE A 139 6.16 1.50 3.52
CA ILE A 139 5.21 2.08 4.47
C ILE A 139 4.79 3.47 3.97
N GLU A 140 3.48 3.75 3.97
CA GLU A 140 2.96 5.09 3.67
C GLU A 140 3.09 6.01 4.90
N GLY A 141 4.20 6.76 4.94
CA GLY A 141 4.53 7.71 6.01
C GLY A 141 4.36 9.17 5.64
N ARG A 142 3.91 9.50 4.42
CA ARG A 142 3.86 10.90 3.97
C ARG A 142 2.82 11.70 4.75
N MET A 143 3.19 12.91 5.17
CA MET A 143 2.36 13.78 6.03
C MET A 143 1.88 13.05 7.30
N ARG A 144 2.74 12.21 7.88
CA ARG A 144 2.52 11.59 9.18
C ARG A 144 3.45 12.22 10.21
N HIS A 145 2.99 12.26 11.45
CA HIS A 145 3.80 12.69 12.57
C HIS A 145 5.01 11.76 12.75
N PRO A 146 6.21 12.24 13.13
CA PRO A 146 7.39 11.40 13.33
C PRO A 146 7.13 10.17 14.22
N HIS A 147 6.36 10.33 15.30
CA HIS A 147 5.93 9.22 16.18
C HIS A 147 5.17 8.10 15.44
N TYR A 148 4.35 8.42 14.44
CA TYR A 148 3.72 7.40 13.59
C TYR A 148 4.76 6.59 12.83
N VAL A 149 5.75 7.27 12.23
CA VAL A 149 6.81 6.62 11.45
C VAL A 149 7.63 5.72 12.36
N GLU A 150 8.01 6.19 13.55
CA GLU A 150 8.75 5.41 14.55
C GLU A 150 8.00 4.13 14.94
N VAL A 151 6.76 4.25 15.43
CA VAL A 151 5.98 3.10 15.91
C VAL A 151 5.77 2.08 14.79
N VAL A 152 5.39 2.53 13.60
CA VAL A 152 5.11 1.62 12.48
C VAL A 152 6.39 0.91 12.03
N THR A 153 7.48 1.64 11.79
CA THR A 153 8.74 1.05 11.30
C THR A 153 9.36 0.11 12.33
N LYS A 154 9.40 0.48 13.61
CA LYS A 154 9.87 -0.38 14.71
C LYS A 154 9.05 -1.65 14.83
N THR A 155 7.72 -1.54 14.78
CA THR A 155 6.83 -2.70 14.91
C THR A 155 7.03 -3.70 13.76
N TYR A 156 7.14 -3.21 12.52
CA TYR A 156 7.44 -4.07 11.38
C TYR A 156 8.85 -4.66 11.44
N ARG A 157 9.87 -3.89 11.85
CA ARG A 157 11.24 -4.39 12.04
C ARG A 157 11.27 -5.58 12.98
N VAL A 158 10.69 -5.45 14.17
CA VAL A 158 10.62 -6.52 15.17
C VAL A 158 9.89 -7.74 14.61
N SER A 159 8.79 -7.56 13.87
CA SER A 159 8.07 -8.69 13.28
C SER A 159 8.88 -9.47 12.23
N ILE A 160 9.74 -8.77 11.48
CA ILE A 160 10.62 -9.38 10.46
C ILE A 160 11.77 -10.12 11.17
N GLU A 161 12.38 -9.51 12.18
CA GLU A 161 13.42 -10.14 12.99
C GLU A 161 12.91 -11.41 13.68
N ASP A 162 11.72 -11.35 14.27
CA ASP A 162 11.09 -12.52 14.89
C ASP A 162 10.80 -13.64 13.88
N TYR A 163 10.49 -13.32 12.62
CA TYR A 163 10.33 -14.32 11.57
C TYR A 163 11.67 -15.03 11.29
N TYR A 164 12.76 -14.29 11.10
CA TYR A 164 14.08 -14.86 10.83
C TYR A 164 14.66 -15.61 12.04
N ALA A 165 14.33 -15.19 13.26
CA ALA A 165 14.70 -15.89 14.49
C ALA A 165 13.83 -17.13 14.78
N GLY A 166 12.80 -17.41 13.98
CA GLY A 166 11.88 -18.53 14.20
C GLY A 166 10.94 -18.34 15.39
N THR A 167 10.78 -17.12 15.91
CA THR A 167 9.95 -16.81 17.10
C THR A 167 8.66 -16.04 16.78
N PHE A 168 8.35 -15.85 15.49
CA PHE A 168 7.09 -15.25 15.03
C PHE A 168 5.90 -16.14 15.43
N THR A 169 4.91 -15.57 16.09
CA THR A 169 3.68 -16.27 16.48
C THR A 169 2.43 -15.42 16.25
N LYS A 170 1.27 -16.06 16.08
CA LYS A 170 -0.03 -15.37 15.99
C LYS A 170 -0.31 -14.48 17.21
N LYS A 171 0.14 -14.89 18.40
CA LYS A 171 0.02 -14.10 19.64
C LYS A 171 0.82 -12.80 19.56
N LYS A 172 2.07 -12.86 19.08
CA LYS A 172 2.89 -11.65 18.85
C LYS A 172 2.29 -10.76 17.76
N ALA A 173 1.80 -11.36 16.66
CA ALA A 173 1.09 -10.62 15.62
C ALA A 173 -0.11 -9.82 16.16
N GLY A 174 -0.92 -10.41 17.05
CA GLY A 174 -2.01 -9.70 17.72
C GLY A 174 -1.53 -8.52 18.57
N ARG A 175 -0.41 -8.67 19.29
CA ARG A 175 0.21 -7.58 20.06
C ARG A 175 0.68 -6.45 19.16
N TRP A 176 1.36 -6.75 18.05
CA TRP A 176 1.78 -5.72 17.09
C TRP A 176 0.62 -4.98 16.45
N VAL A 177 -0.49 -5.67 16.15
CA VAL A 177 -1.72 -5.00 15.70
C VAL A 177 -2.21 -4.01 16.77
N THR A 178 -2.18 -4.39 18.06
CA THR A 178 -2.53 -3.48 19.16
C THR A 178 -1.57 -2.30 19.27
N GLU A 179 -0.26 -2.51 19.09
CA GLU A 179 0.72 -1.41 19.05
C GLU A 179 0.44 -0.44 17.89
N LEU A 180 0.18 -0.96 16.69
CA LEU A 180 -0.15 -0.14 15.52
C LEU A 180 -1.46 0.65 15.68
N LYS A 181 -2.40 0.19 16.53
CA LYS A 181 -3.62 0.93 16.86
C LYS A 181 -3.37 2.18 17.70
N LYS A 182 -2.22 2.29 18.39
CA LYS A 182 -1.87 3.44 19.23
C LYS A 182 -1.53 4.70 18.45
N VAL A 183 -1.21 4.56 17.16
CA VAL A 183 -0.95 5.69 16.26
C VAL A 183 -2.11 5.87 15.29
N TYR A 184 -2.16 7.03 14.63
CA TYR A 184 -3.24 7.36 13.71
C TYR A 184 -3.53 6.24 12.72
N ASN A 185 -4.78 5.76 12.72
CA ASN A 185 -5.28 4.78 11.76
C ASN A 185 -6.80 4.96 11.60
N ARG A 186 -7.37 4.39 10.54
CA ARG A 186 -8.83 4.35 10.33
C ARG A 186 -9.35 2.92 10.23
N GLY A 187 -8.87 2.08 11.15
CA GLY A 187 -9.05 0.63 11.09
C GLY A 187 -8.18 -0.01 10.02
N PHE A 188 -8.08 -1.33 10.08
CA PHE A 188 -7.15 -2.09 9.26
C PHE A 188 -7.83 -3.03 8.27
N THR A 189 -7.15 -3.25 7.15
CA THR A 189 -7.48 -4.27 6.15
C THR A 189 -6.19 -4.93 5.65
N PRO A 190 -6.20 -6.23 5.33
CA PRO A 190 -5.07 -6.88 4.66
C PRO A 190 -4.91 -6.45 3.18
N GLY A 191 -5.79 -5.58 2.67
CA GLY A 191 -5.79 -5.17 1.28
C GLY A 191 -6.21 -6.30 0.34
N PHE A 192 -5.73 -6.24 -0.91
CA PHE A 192 -6.03 -7.23 -1.95
C PHE A 192 -5.14 -8.48 -1.87
N TYR A 193 -4.06 -8.44 -1.08
CA TYR A 193 -3.10 -9.51 -0.99
C TYR A 193 -3.73 -10.83 -0.55
N LEU A 194 -4.74 -10.74 0.32
CA LEU A 194 -5.35 -11.87 0.99
C LEU A 194 -6.85 -11.83 0.76
N LYS A 195 -7.43 -12.98 0.40
CA LYS A 195 -8.88 -13.12 0.27
C LYS A 195 -9.52 -12.86 1.63
N ARG A 196 -10.64 -12.13 1.62
CA ARG A 196 -11.50 -11.96 2.79
C ARG A 196 -12.23 -13.24 3.11
#